data_AF-A0A8T0EYW8-F1
#
_entry.id   AF-A0A8T0EYW8-F1
#
_cell.length_a   1.000
_cell.length_b   1.000
_cell.length_c   1.000
_cell.angle_alpha   90.00
_cell.angle_beta   90.00
_cell.angle_gamma   90.00
#
_symmetry.space_group_name_H-M   'P 1'
#
loop_
_entity.id
_entity.type
_entity.pdbx_description
1 polymer ?
#
loop_
_entity_poly.entity_id
_entity_poly.type
_entity_poly.pdbx_seq_one_letter_code
_entity_poly.pdbx_strand_id
1 'polypeptide(L)'
;KCSEINCLLIGIWLPIAKIHGEMIGIGSPIAKTHGEMIGIGSPIVKTHGEMIGIGSPIVKTHREMIGIGSPIDKTGREMIGIGSPIAKTQGEMIGIGSPIVKTHREMIGIGSPIVKTHREMIGIGSPIVKTHREMIGIGSPIDKTGRE
;
A
#
# COMPACT_ATOMS: atom_id res chain seq x y z
N LYS A 1 -12.63 16.23 -22.73
CA LYS A 1 -12.11 15.01 -23.41
C LYS A 1 -10.58 15.08 -23.36
N CYS A 2 -9.93 14.50 -22.36
CA CYS A 2 -8.47 14.26 -22.42
C CYS A 2 -8.29 12.85 -22.97
N SER A 3 -7.90 12.79 -24.24
CA SER A 3 -7.43 11.61 -24.91
C SER A 3 -5.96 11.87 -25.15
N GLU A 4 -5.11 11.06 -24.53
CA GLU A 4 -3.64 11.01 -24.68
C GLU A 4 -2.82 11.62 -23.53
N ILE A 5 -1.66 10.96 -23.39
CA ILE A 5 -0.72 10.91 -22.27
C ILE A 5 -0.22 12.33 -21.98
N ASN A 6 -0.23 12.76 -20.70
CA ASN A 6 0.20 14.07 -20.16
C ASN A 6 -0.89 15.14 -19.91
N CYS A 7 -2.13 14.76 -19.65
CA CYS A 7 -3.08 15.68 -19.01
C CYS A 7 -2.91 15.66 -17.48
N LEU A 8 -2.64 16.83 -16.88
CA LEU A 8 -2.82 17.07 -15.45
C LEU A 8 -4.31 17.29 -15.16
N LEU A 9 -4.87 16.49 -14.28
CA LEU A 9 -6.28 16.57 -13.89
C LEU A 9 -6.38 17.04 -12.42
N ILE A 10 -6.93 18.24 -12.17
CA ILE A 10 -7.16 18.79 -10.80
C ILE A 10 -8.66 18.95 -10.51
N GLY A 11 -9.17 18.44 -9.38
CA GLY A 11 -10.59 18.63 -9.03
C GLY A 11 -11.17 17.75 -7.92
N ILE A 12 -12.48 17.89 -7.71
CA ILE A 12 -13.29 16.98 -6.89
C ILE A 12 -13.91 15.93 -7.82
N TRP A 13 -13.66 14.65 -7.55
CA TRP A 13 -13.76 13.59 -8.54
C TRP A 13 -14.82 12.52 -8.21
N LEU A 14 -15.80 12.42 -9.12
CA LEU A 14 -16.59 11.21 -9.40
C LEU A 14 -16.32 10.54 -10.78
N PRO A 15 -15.42 11.01 -11.68
CA PRO A 15 -15.33 10.44 -13.02
C PRO A 15 -14.47 9.17 -13.09
N ILE A 16 -14.71 8.43 -14.19
CA ILE A 16 -13.85 7.36 -14.68
C ILE A 16 -12.75 8.00 -15.54
N ALA A 17 -11.49 7.84 -15.12
CA ALA A 17 -10.31 8.28 -15.83
C ALA A 17 -9.63 7.08 -16.50
N LYS A 18 -9.44 7.15 -17.83
CA LYS A 18 -8.90 6.00 -18.58
C LYS A 18 -7.37 5.96 -18.54
N ILE A 19 -6.70 7.05 -18.94
CA ILE A 19 -5.24 7.19 -18.92
C ILE A 19 -4.89 8.65 -18.69
N HIS A 20 -4.13 8.98 -17.65
CA HIS A 20 -3.59 10.34 -17.44
C HIS A 20 -2.15 10.28 -16.94
N GLY A 21 -1.38 11.35 -17.18
CA GLY A 21 -0.02 11.46 -16.62
C GLY A 21 -0.11 11.67 -15.11
N GLU A 22 -0.74 12.78 -14.73
CA GLU A 22 -0.86 13.22 -13.33
C GLU A 22 -2.33 13.48 -12.96
N MET A 23 -2.72 13.06 -11.76
CA MET A 23 -4.03 13.37 -11.20
C MET A 23 -3.88 13.90 -9.77
N ILE A 24 -4.50 15.04 -9.50
CA ILE A 24 -4.57 15.63 -8.17
C ILE A 24 -6.04 15.85 -7.80
N GLY A 25 -6.46 15.43 -6.61
CA GLY A 25 -7.81 15.77 -6.19
C GLY A 25 -8.38 15.02 -5.01
N ILE A 26 -9.66 15.31 -4.75
CA ILE A 26 -10.42 14.74 -3.64
C ILE A 26 -11.59 13.94 -4.21
N GLY A 27 -11.83 12.73 -3.72
CA GLY A 27 -12.97 11.92 -4.09
C GLY A 27 -12.63 10.46 -4.32
N SER A 28 -13.41 9.81 -5.18
CA SER A 28 -13.32 8.36 -5.43
C SER A 28 -13.25 8.06 -6.93
N PRO A 29 -12.26 8.60 -7.67
CA PRO A 29 -12.14 8.34 -9.10
C PRO A 29 -11.86 6.86 -9.37
N ILE A 30 -12.34 6.39 -10.52
CA ILE A 30 -11.98 5.07 -11.05
C ILE A 30 -10.97 5.26 -12.17
N ALA A 31 -9.78 4.71 -12.00
CA ALA A 31 -8.60 5.00 -12.80
C ALA A 31 -7.98 3.71 -13.34
N LYS A 32 -7.79 3.60 -14.66
CA LYS A 32 -7.20 2.39 -15.25
C LYS A 32 -5.67 2.42 -15.25
N THR A 33 -5.06 3.49 -15.75
CA THR A 33 -3.59 3.63 -15.81
C THR A 33 -3.19 5.08 -15.59
N HIS A 34 -2.29 5.32 -14.64
CA HIS A 34 -1.77 6.66 -14.35
C HIS A 34 -0.26 6.64 -14.11
N GLY A 35 0.42 7.75 -14.40
CA GLY A 35 1.80 7.93 -13.97
C GLY A 35 1.83 8.19 -12.47
N GLU A 36 1.29 9.34 -12.09
CA GLU A 36 1.28 9.84 -10.71
C GLU A 36 -0.15 10.20 -10.27
N MET A 37 -0.46 9.91 -9.01
CA MET A 37 -1.72 10.30 -8.38
C MET A 37 -1.48 10.85 -6.99
N ILE A 38 -2.01 12.04 -6.71
CA ILE A 38 -2.05 12.63 -5.37
C ILE A 38 -3.50 12.88 -4.99
N GLY A 39 -3.97 12.36 -3.88
CA GLY A 39 -5.35 12.65 -3.51
C GLY A 39 -5.84 12.19 -2.16
N ILE A 40 -7.05 12.64 -1.85
CA ILE A 40 -7.77 12.30 -0.62
C ILE A 40 -9.07 11.58 -1.00
N GLY A 41 -9.35 10.45 -0.39
CA GLY A 41 -10.59 9.70 -0.56
C GLY A 41 -10.33 8.22 -0.83
N SER A 42 -11.13 7.64 -1.73
CA SER A 42 -11.14 6.20 -1.98
C SER A 42 -11.07 5.88 -3.48
N PRO A 43 -10.00 6.30 -4.17
CA PRO A 43 -9.85 6.00 -5.59
C PRO A 43 -9.70 4.50 -5.83
N ILE A 44 -10.23 4.03 -6.96
CA ILE A 44 -10.01 2.65 -7.43
C ILE A 44 -9.05 2.72 -8.61
N VAL A 45 -7.82 2.23 -8.41
CA VAL A 45 -6.74 2.34 -9.39
C VAL A 45 -6.23 0.96 -9.81
N LYS A 46 -6.30 0.66 -11.11
CA LYS A 46 -5.81 -0.62 -11.61
C LYS A 46 -4.27 -0.65 -11.72
N THR A 47 -3.67 0.43 -12.21
CA THR A 47 -2.21 0.51 -12.36
C THR A 47 -1.75 1.95 -12.20
N HIS A 48 -0.74 2.18 -11.37
CA HIS A 48 -0.05 3.47 -11.29
C HIS A 48 1.48 3.31 -11.17
N GLY A 49 2.22 4.35 -11.54
CA GLY A 49 3.64 4.45 -11.21
C GLY A 49 3.79 4.80 -9.74
N GLU A 50 3.39 6.03 -9.39
CA GLU A 50 3.47 6.58 -8.04
C GLU A 50 2.09 7.03 -7.54
N MET A 51 1.81 6.83 -6.25
CA MET A 51 0.61 7.34 -5.61
C MET A 51 0.91 7.85 -4.22
N ILE A 52 0.38 9.03 -3.90
CA ILE A 52 0.32 9.58 -2.55
C ILE A 52 -1.15 9.77 -2.19
N GLY A 53 -1.65 9.03 -1.21
CA GLY A 53 -3.07 8.96 -0.91
C GLY A 53 -3.38 9.09 0.58
N ILE A 54 -4.45 9.83 0.92
CA ILE A 54 -5.07 9.77 2.24
C ILE A 54 -6.48 9.17 2.08
N GLY A 55 -6.82 8.18 2.91
CA GLY A 55 -8.14 7.53 2.92
C GLY A 55 -8.03 6.03 2.67
N SER A 56 -8.82 5.52 1.74
CA SER A 56 -8.97 4.07 1.49
C SER A 56 -8.87 3.74 0.00
N PRO A 57 -7.76 4.08 -0.67
CA PRO A 57 -7.58 3.73 -2.08
C PRO A 57 -7.55 2.20 -2.26
N ILE A 58 -8.10 1.73 -3.37
CA ILE A 58 -8.02 0.32 -3.79
C ILE A 58 -7.11 0.25 -5.01
N VAL A 59 -5.94 -0.34 -4.84
CA VAL A 59 -4.87 -0.40 -5.84
C VAL A 59 -4.61 -1.85 -6.23
N LYS A 60 -4.60 -2.13 -7.53
CA LYS A 60 -4.26 -3.47 -8.03
C LYS A 60 -2.77 -3.64 -8.28
N THR A 61 -2.09 -2.64 -8.84
CA THR A 61 -0.67 -2.72 -9.17
C THR A 61 0.00 -1.36 -9.09
N HIS A 62 1.14 -1.29 -8.43
CA HIS A 62 1.95 -0.07 -8.38
C HIS A 62 3.45 -0.34 -8.39
N ARG A 63 4.23 0.69 -8.73
CA ARG A 63 5.65 0.73 -8.41
C ARG A 63 5.82 1.24 -6.98
N GLU A 64 5.34 2.45 -6.70
CA GLU A 64 5.52 3.14 -5.42
C GLU A 64 4.17 3.66 -4.90
N MET A 65 3.94 3.52 -3.60
CA MET A 65 2.73 4.01 -2.95
C MET A 65 3.03 4.51 -1.54
N ILE A 66 2.57 5.73 -1.25
CA ILE A 66 2.52 6.31 0.09
C ILE A 66 1.05 6.48 0.45
N GLY A 67 0.61 5.85 1.54
CA GLY A 67 -0.80 5.82 1.93
C GLY A 67 -0.99 6.11 3.42
N ILE A 68 -1.92 6.99 3.75
CA ILE A 68 -2.43 7.18 5.13
C ILE A 68 -3.88 6.72 5.18
N GLY A 69 -4.24 5.90 6.16
CA GLY A 69 -5.58 5.37 6.36
C GLY A 69 -5.62 3.86 6.16
N SER A 70 -6.48 3.39 5.26
CA SER A 70 -6.75 1.96 5.05
C SER A 70 -6.67 1.58 3.56
N PRO A 71 -5.53 1.82 2.89
CA PRO A 71 -5.37 1.43 1.50
C PRO A 71 -5.43 -0.10 1.35
N ILE A 72 -6.05 -0.57 0.28
CA ILE A 72 -6.09 -1.99 -0.10
C ILE A 72 -5.22 -2.19 -1.34
N ASP A 73 -4.11 -2.89 -1.18
CA ASP A 73 -3.16 -3.15 -2.24
C ASP A 73 -3.02 -4.64 -2.59
N LYS A 74 -3.08 -4.96 -3.88
CA LYS A 74 -2.86 -6.32 -4.34
C LYS A 74 -1.40 -6.63 -4.65
N THR A 75 -0.67 -5.73 -5.30
CA THR A 75 0.69 -6.03 -5.80
C THR A 75 1.48 -4.74 -5.97
N GLY A 76 2.60 -4.63 -5.27
CA GLY A 76 3.48 -3.49 -5.40
C GLY A 76 4.95 -3.85 -5.25
N ARG A 77 5.81 -2.89 -5.62
CA ARG A 77 7.23 -2.97 -5.34
C ARG A 77 7.54 -2.35 -3.98
N GLU A 78 7.13 -1.11 -3.77
CA GLU A 78 7.44 -0.31 -2.58
C GLU A 78 6.16 0.34 -2.03
N MET A 79 5.88 0.11 -0.75
CA MET A 79 4.74 0.71 -0.05
C MET A 79 5.16 1.32 1.29
N ILE A 80 4.78 2.58 1.51
CA ILE A 80 4.80 3.23 2.83
C ILE A 80 3.35 3.43 3.26
N GLY A 81 2.97 2.83 4.39
CA GLY A 81 1.59 2.86 4.89
C GLY A 81 1.50 3.28 6.35
N ILE A 82 0.63 4.24 6.65
CA ILE A 82 0.26 4.60 8.03
C ILE A 82 -1.21 4.29 8.26
N GLY A 83 -1.53 3.61 9.36
CA GLY A 83 -2.90 3.21 9.72
C GLY A 83 -3.07 1.71 9.60
N SER A 84 -4.02 1.27 8.77
CA SER A 84 -4.40 -0.14 8.61
C SER A 84 -4.38 -0.58 7.15
N PRO A 85 -3.25 -0.46 6.43
CA PRO A 85 -3.15 -0.90 5.05
C PRO A 85 -3.32 -2.43 4.95
N ILE A 86 -3.98 -2.90 3.90
CA ILE A 86 -4.11 -4.32 3.59
C ILE A 86 -3.32 -4.59 2.30
N ALA A 87 -2.23 -5.34 2.38
CA ALA A 87 -1.36 -5.62 1.24
C ALA A 87 -1.24 -7.13 0.97
N LYS A 88 -1.46 -7.56 -0.28
CA LYS A 88 -1.34 -8.98 -0.63
C LYS A 88 0.09 -9.39 -0.98
N THR A 89 0.78 -8.63 -1.83
CA THR A 89 2.13 -8.96 -2.26
C THR A 89 2.93 -7.68 -2.44
N GLN A 90 3.99 -7.51 -1.65
CA GLN A 90 4.87 -6.36 -1.73
C GLN A 90 6.32 -6.82 -1.89
N GLY A 91 7.15 -6.02 -2.55
CA GLY A 91 8.60 -6.18 -2.44
C GLY A 91 9.04 -5.73 -1.06
N GLU A 92 8.96 -4.42 -0.86
CA GLU A 92 9.37 -3.70 0.35
C GLU A 92 8.15 -2.98 0.93
N MET A 93 8.03 -3.00 2.26
CA MET A 93 6.97 -2.28 2.96
C MET A 93 7.46 -1.62 4.24
N ILE A 94 7.16 -0.34 4.40
CA ILE A 94 7.24 0.35 5.69
C ILE A 94 5.80 0.57 6.17
N GLY A 95 5.46 0.01 7.34
CA GLY A 95 4.12 0.07 7.89
C GLY A 95 4.10 0.58 9.32
N ILE A 96 3.27 1.60 9.61
CA ILE A 96 3.00 2.08 10.96
C ILE A 96 1.53 1.86 11.29
N GLY A 97 1.25 1.28 12.46
CA GLY A 97 -0.11 0.98 12.93
C GLY A 97 -0.39 -0.52 12.89
N SER A 98 -1.42 -0.91 12.15
CA SER A 98 -1.93 -2.29 12.09
C SER A 98 -2.01 -2.82 10.65
N PRO A 99 -0.91 -2.82 9.89
CA PRO A 99 -0.91 -3.34 8.52
C PRO A 99 -1.21 -4.84 8.50
N ILE A 100 -2.04 -5.29 7.54
CA ILE A 100 -2.29 -6.72 7.28
C ILE A 100 -1.62 -7.08 5.97
N VAL A 101 -0.61 -7.96 6.03
CA VAL A 101 0.24 -8.27 4.90
C VAL A 101 0.35 -9.77 4.66
N LYS A 102 -0.05 -10.22 3.48
CA LYS A 102 0.02 -11.65 3.15
C LYS A 102 1.45 -12.07 2.80
N THR A 103 2.15 -11.32 1.97
CA THR A 103 3.50 -11.67 1.53
C THR A 103 4.31 -10.41 1.27
N HIS A 104 5.52 -10.35 1.82
CA HIS A 104 6.53 -9.36 1.45
C HIS A 104 7.93 -9.97 1.38
N ARG A 105 8.88 -9.31 0.73
CA ARG A 105 10.30 -9.68 0.85
C ARG A 105 10.89 -9.04 2.09
N GLU A 106 10.79 -7.72 2.18
CA GLU A 106 11.34 -6.93 3.28
C GLU A 106 10.26 -6.05 3.91
N MET A 107 10.23 -5.99 5.25
CA MET A 107 9.34 -5.07 5.97
C MET A 107 9.98 -4.45 7.19
N ILE A 108 9.70 -3.16 7.36
CA ILE A 108 9.84 -2.48 8.64
C ILE A 108 8.43 -2.16 9.15
N GLY A 109 8.06 -2.72 10.29
CA GLY A 109 6.72 -2.58 10.89
C GLY A 109 6.79 -1.98 12.29
N ILE A 110 5.99 -0.96 12.56
CA ILE A 110 5.80 -0.40 13.91
C ILE A 110 4.33 -0.53 14.31
N GLY A 111 4.07 -1.01 15.52
CA GLY A 111 2.73 -1.22 16.07
C GLY A 111 2.37 -2.70 16.11
N SER A 112 1.28 -3.07 15.46
CA SER A 112 0.74 -4.44 15.46
C SER A 112 0.54 -5.00 14.04
N PRO A 113 1.60 -5.14 13.21
CA PRO A 113 1.50 -5.79 11.92
C PRO A 113 0.97 -7.22 12.04
N ILE A 114 0.12 -7.66 11.10
CA ILE A 114 -0.22 -9.06 10.92
C ILE A 114 0.39 -9.52 9.60
N VAL A 115 1.39 -10.39 9.66
CA VAL A 115 2.16 -10.85 8.51
C VAL A 115 2.04 -12.37 8.35
N LYS A 116 1.55 -12.82 7.19
CA LYS A 116 1.49 -14.26 6.91
C LYS A 116 2.85 -14.82 6.50
N THR A 117 3.54 -14.19 5.56
CA THR A 117 4.81 -14.71 5.03
C THR A 117 5.77 -13.57 4.73
N HIS A 118 7.03 -13.72 5.14
CA HIS A 118 8.10 -12.80 4.76
C HIS A 118 9.45 -13.47 4.58
N ARG A 119 10.40 -12.76 3.97
CA ARG A 119 11.82 -13.15 4.00
C ARG A 119 12.52 -12.47 5.17
N GLU A 120 12.50 -11.14 5.22
CA GLU A 120 13.16 -10.33 6.24
C GLU A 120 12.18 -9.33 6.85
N MET A 121 12.13 -9.23 8.18
CA MET A 121 11.28 -8.26 8.88
C MET A 121 11.97 -7.68 10.10
N ILE A 122 11.86 -6.37 10.26
CA ILE A 122 12.14 -5.66 11.51
C ILE A 122 10.80 -5.15 12.06
N GLY A 123 10.45 -5.58 13.26
CA GLY A 123 9.19 -5.23 13.92
C GLY A 123 9.40 -4.57 15.27
N ILE A 124 8.70 -3.46 15.54
CA ILE A 124 8.61 -2.84 16.86
C ILE A 124 7.15 -2.87 17.34
N GLY A 125 6.91 -3.34 18.56
CA GLY A 125 5.59 -3.46 19.15
C GLY A 125 5.16 -4.92 19.27
N SER A 126 4.00 -5.25 18.70
CA SER A 126 3.36 -6.56 18.84
C SER A 126 3.02 -7.19 17.48
N PRO A 127 4.00 -7.39 16.57
CA PRO A 127 3.74 -8.03 15.28
C PRO A 127 3.31 -9.49 15.47
N ILE A 128 2.35 -9.94 14.66
CA ILE A 128 1.92 -11.34 14.57
C ILE A 128 2.43 -11.90 13.25
N VAL A 129 3.31 -12.88 13.30
CA VAL A 129 3.96 -13.47 12.13
C VAL A 129 3.67 -14.97 12.06
N LYS A 130 3.41 -15.48 10.84
CA LYS A 130 3.22 -16.94 10.63
C LYS A 130 4.41 -17.66 10.01
N THR A 131 5.05 -17.07 9.00
CA THR A 131 6.15 -17.72 8.27
C THR A 131 7.22 -16.70 7.91
N HIS A 132 8.48 -16.98 8.25
CA HIS A 132 9.61 -16.13 7.93
C HIS A 132 10.90 -16.90 7.66
N ARG A 133 11.90 -16.17 7.17
CA ARG A 133 13.29 -16.64 7.15
C ARG A 133 14.09 -15.95 8.26
N GLU A 134 13.98 -14.61 8.35
CA GLU A 134 14.69 -13.77 9.31
C GLU A 134 13.72 -12.72 9.88
N MET A 135 13.68 -12.61 11.22
CA MET A 135 12.86 -11.61 11.92
C MET A 135 13.62 -11.06 13.12
N ILE A 136 13.64 -9.73 13.24
CA ILE A 136 14.09 -9.01 14.43
C ILE A 136 12.86 -8.32 15.02
N GLY A 137 12.55 -8.61 16.28
CA GLY A 137 11.40 -8.05 16.98
C GLY A 137 11.80 -7.36 18.28
N ILE A 138 11.32 -6.13 18.49
CA ILE A 138 11.41 -5.41 19.77
C ILE A 138 10.00 -5.24 20.34
N GLY A 139 9.78 -5.69 21.57
CA GLY A 139 8.47 -5.64 22.24
C GLY A 139 7.92 -7.04 22.50
N SER A 140 6.72 -7.33 22.01
CA SER A 140 6.01 -8.59 22.24
C SER A 140 5.56 -9.24 20.92
N PRO A 141 6.50 -9.65 20.05
CA PRO A 141 6.16 -10.35 18.80
C PRO A 141 5.51 -11.71 19.10
N ILE A 142 4.47 -12.05 18.34
CA ILE A 142 3.89 -13.39 18.31
C ILE A 142 4.37 -14.07 17.04
N ASP A 143 5.32 -14.99 17.20
CA ASP A 143 5.84 -15.80 16.12
C ASP A 143 5.17 -17.18 16.12
N LYS A 144 4.52 -17.51 15.00
CA LYS A 144 3.85 -18.80 14.78
C LYS A 144 4.62 -19.69 13.80
N THR A 145 5.85 -19.33 13.44
CA THR A 145 6.76 -20.30 12.83
C THR A 145 7.05 -21.37 13.86
N GLY A 146 6.43 -22.53 13.71
CA GLY A 146 6.82 -23.70 14.49
C GLY A 146 8.25 -24.07 14.14
N ARG A 147 9.22 -23.56 14.90
CA ARG A 147 10.45 -24.25 15.19
C ARG A 147 10.40 -24.59 16.68
N GLU A 148 10.33 -25.89 16.96
CA GLU A 148 10.89 -26.44 18.19
C GLU A 148 12.36 -26.04 18.33
#